data_AF-A0A512CWQ9-F1
#
_entry.id   AF-A0A512CWQ9-F1
#
_cell.length_a   1.000
_cell.length_b   1.000
_cell.length_c   1.000
_cell.angle_alpha   90.00
_cell.angle_beta   90.00
_cell.angle_gamma   90.00
#
_symmetry.space_group_name_H-M   'P 1'
#
loop_
_entity.id
_entity.type
_entity.pdbx_description
1 polymer ?
#
loop_
_entity_poly.entity_id
_entity_poly.type
_entity_poly.pdbx_seq_one_letter_code
_entity_poly.pdbx_strand_id
1 'polypeptide(L)'
;MADLNPQPLPPRDVTVTVHVPGNILGNLETFQKVQASVFDRFGCGNCNSGIQIDWRRFEEFVVTPDLELQPVLVGPQLRVG
;
A
#
# COMPACT_ATOMS: atom_id res chain seq x y z
N MET A 1 32.69 19.22 28.11
CA MET A 1 31.78 19.97 27.21
C MET A 1 31.70 19.22 25.90
N ALA A 2 30.61 18.51 25.69
CA ALA A 2 30.35 17.71 24.49
C ALA A 2 29.04 18.21 23.86
N ASP A 3 29.02 19.48 23.46
CA ASP A 3 27.98 20.09 22.64
C ASP A 3 28.48 20.20 21.19
N LEU A 4 28.95 19.07 20.65
CA LEU A 4 29.38 18.99 19.26
C LEU A 4 28.19 18.54 18.41
N ASN A 5 27.42 19.54 17.96
CA ASN A 5 26.49 19.48 16.83
C ASN A 5 25.43 18.36 16.93
N PRO A 6 24.20 18.64 17.39
CA PRO A 6 23.09 17.74 17.14
C PRO A 6 22.82 17.75 15.63
N GLN A 7 23.57 16.93 14.88
CA GLN A 7 23.17 16.60 13.53
C GLN A 7 21.79 15.97 13.67
N PRO A 8 20.77 16.49 12.95
CA PRO A 8 19.52 15.77 12.82
C PRO A 8 19.87 14.36 12.39
N LEU A 9 19.33 13.36 13.09
CA LEU A 9 19.44 11.99 12.60
C LEU A 9 19.00 12.00 11.13
N PRO A 10 19.71 11.31 10.22
CA PRO A 10 19.28 11.22 8.84
C PRO A 10 17.79 10.86 8.82
N PRO A 11 16.99 11.44 7.91
CA PRO A 11 15.57 11.12 7.81
C PRO A 11 15.44 9.61 7.88
N ARG A 12 14.73 9.10 8.90
CA ARG A 12 14.55 7.65 9.03
C ARG A 12 13.90 7.21 7.73
N ASP A 13 14.58 6.33 6.99
CA ASP A 13 14.04 5.80 5.74
C ASP A 13 12.61 5.33 6.01
N VAL A 14 11.65 5.98 5.36
CA VAL A 14 10.24 5.65 5.53
C VAL A 14 9.95 4.49 4.60
N THR A 15 10.03 3.28 5.16
CA THR A 15 9.64 2.07 4.45
C THR A 15 8.21 1.72 4.81
N VAL A 16 7.34 1.58 3.81
CA VAL A 16 5.97 1.14 3.99
C VAL A 16 5.65 -0.06 3.12
N THR A 17 4.86 -0.98 3.67
CA THR A 17 4.29 -2.10 2.93
C THR A 17 2.82 -1.84 2.67
N VAL A 18 2.42 -1.96 1.41
CA VAL A 18 1.02 -1.79 1.00
C VAL A 18 0.52 -3.10 0.40
N HIS A 19 -0.48 -3.70 1.05
CA HIS A 19 -1.19 -4.85 0.51
C HIS A 19 -2.28 -4.36 -0.43
N VAL A 20 -2.22 -4.79 -1.69
CA VAL A 20 -3.15 -4.38 -2.74
C VAL A 20 -3.76 -5.60 -3.43
N PRO A 21 -5.07 -5.60 -3.74
CA PRO A 21 -5.69 -6.65 -4.54
C PRO A 21 -5.02 -6.80 -5.90
N GLY A 22 -4.93 -8.03 -6.41
CA GLY A 22 -4.29 -8.32 -7.69
C GLY A 22 -4.89 -7.57 -8.89
N ASN A 23 -6.22 -7.34 -8.90
CA ASN A 23 -6.90 -6.60 -9.96
C ASN A 23 -6.53 -5.10 -9.99
N ILE A 24 -6.22 -4.49 -8.83
CA ILE A 24 -5.74 -3.10 -8.76
C ILE A 24 -4.28 -3.03 -9.20
N LEU A 25 -3.42 -3.95 -8.73
CA LEU A 25 -2.01 -4.00 -9.14
C LEU A 25 -1.84 -4.21 -10.66
N GLY A 26 -2.72 -5.00 -11.27
CA GLY A 26 -2.71 -5.27 -12.72
C GLY A 26 -3.33 -4.17 -13.59
N ASN A 27 -3.87 -3.10 -12.99
CA ASN A 27 -4.56 -2.03 -13.72
C ASN A 27 -3.91 -0.67 -13.41
N LEU A 28 -3.22 -0.10 -14.40
CA LEU A 28 -2.43 1.13 -14.24
C LEU A 28 -3.24 2.31 -13.69
N GLU A 29 -4.45 2.53 -14.20
CA GLU A 29 -5.28 3.68 -13.78
C GLU A 29 -5.65 3.56 -12.30
N THR A 30 -6.13 2.40 -11.88
CA THR A 30 -6.51 2.17 -10.47
C THR A 30 -5.30 2.13 -9.55
N PHE A 31 -4.18 1.55 -10.01
CA PHE A 31 -2.92 1.55 -9.27
C PHE A 31 -2.41 2.97 -9.02
N GLN A 32 -2.43 3.85 -10.02
CA GLN A 32 -2.02 5.25 -9.86
C GLN A 32 -2.88 6.01 -8.85
N LYS A 33 -4.19 5.74 -8.79
CA LYS A 33 -5.09 6.33 -7.77
C LYS A 33 -4.72 5.87 -6.36
N VAL A 34 -4.39 4.58 -6.18
CA VAL A 34 -3.91 4.05 -4.90
C VAL A 34 -2.54 4.64 -4.54
N GLN A 35 -1.62 4.72 -5.50
CA GLN A 35 -0.30 5.33 -5.32
C GLN A 35 -0.40 6.78 -4.84
N ALA A 36 -1.21 7.61 -5.51
CA ALA A 36 -1.44 8.99 -5.09
C ALA A 36 -2.02 9.07 -3.66
N SER A 37 -2.97 8.18 -3.34
CA SER A 37 -3.55 8.10 -1.99
C SER A 37 -2.52 7.75 -0.92
N VAL A 38 -1.52 6.92 -1.25
CA VAL A 38 -0.40 6.61 -0.35
C VAL A 38 0.51 7.82 -0.22
N PHE A 39 0.87 8.49 -1.32
CA PHE A 39 1.71 9.70 -1.30
C PHE A 39 1.07 10.87 -0.55
N ASP A 40 -0.26 11.03 -0.61
CA ASP A 40 -1.00 12.03 0.16
C ASP A 40 -0.85 11.81 1.68
N ARG A 41 -0.66 10.56 2.15
CA ARG A 41 -0.36 10.28 3.56
C ARG A 41 0.97 10.87 4.02
N PHE A 42 1.87 11.15 3.07
CA PHE A 42 3.17 11.77 3.31
C PHE A 42 3.20 13.25 2.93
N GLY A 43 2.03 13.84 2.65
CA GLY A 43 1.85 15.28 2.48
C GLY A 43 1.84 15.80 1.04
N CYS A 44 1.98 14.93 0.03
CA CYS A 44 1.92 15.33 -1.37
C CYS A 44 1.61 14.14 -2.27
N GLY A 45 0.39 14.03 -2.78
CA GLY A 45 -0.07 12.94 -3.67
C GLY A 45 0.68 12.80 -4.99
N ASN A 46 1.47 13.81 -5.37
CA ASN A 46 2.28 13.82 -6.58
C ASN A 46 3.79 13.66 -6.30
N CYS A 47 4.19 13.50 -5.04
CA CYS A 47 5.58 13.38 -4.63
C CYS A 47 5.93 11.92 -4.36
N ASN A 48 7.05 11.46 -4.92
CA ASN A 48 7.49 10.07 -4.83
C ASN A 48 8.88 9.91 -4.19
N SER A 49 9.59 10.99 -3.91
CA SER A 49 10.96 10.97 -3.38
C SER A 49 10.98 10.69 -1.88
N GLY A 50 11.98 9.94 -1.43
CA GLY A 50 12.26 9.73 0.01
C GLY A 50 11.40 8.67 0.71
N ILE A 51 10.61 7.87 -0.03
CA ILE A 51 9.77 6.81 0.53
C ILE A 51 10.07 5.50 -0.20
N GLN A 52 10.40 4.46 0.54
CA GLN A 52 10.49 3.10 0.00
C GLN A 52 9.13 2.41 0.16
N ILE A 53 8.46 2.11 -0.95
CA ILE A 53 7.16 1.45 -0.94
C ILE A 53 7.31 0.02 -1.45
N ASP A 54 7.00 -0.95 -0.58
CA ASP A 54 6.90 -2.37 -0.92
C ASP A 54 5.43 -2.72 -1.23
N TRP A 55 5.13 -2.95 -2.51
CA TRP A 55 3.80 -3.32 -2.98
C TRP A 55 3.63 -4.83 -2.96
N ARG A 56 2.69 -5.31 -2.14
CA ARG A 56 2.40 -6.74 -2.01
C ARG A 56 1.02 -7.06 -2.54
N ARG A 57 0.95 -8.00 -3.48
CA ARG A 57 -0.31 -8.60 -3.87
C ARG A 57 -0.86 -9.39 -2.69
N PHE A 58 -2.12 -9.15 -2.34
CA PHE A 58 -2.84 -10.05 -1.45
C PHE A 58 -4.01 -10.70 -2.21
N GLU A 59 -4.30 -11.93 -1.81
CA GLU A 59 -5.44 -12.69 -2.28
C GLU A 59 -6.13 -13.29 -1.06
N GLU A 60 -7.46 -13.25 -1.07
CA GLU A 60 -8.28 -13.90 -0.05
C GLU A 60 -8.92 -15.13 -0.66
N PHE A 61 -9.02 -16.20 0.13
CA PHE A 61 -9.60 -17.47 -0.27
C PHE A 61 -10.61 -17.93 0.78
N VAL A 62 -11.68 -18.58 0.33
CA VAL A 62 -12.62 -19.33 1.17
C VAL A 62 -12.37 -20.82 0.99
N VAL A 63 -12.49 -21.57 2.09
CA VAL A 63 -12.40 -23.04 2.09
C VAL A 63 -13.81 -23.61 1.93
N THR A 64 -14.00 -24.51 0.98
CA THR A 64 -15.29 -25.19 0.77
C THR A 64 -15.42 -26.44 1.66
N PRO A 65 -16.64 -27.00 1.83
CA PRO A 65 -16.82 -28.30 2.48
C PRO A 65 -16.09 -29.46 1.79
N ASP A 66 -15.78 -29.30 0.50
CA ASP A 66 -15.04 -30.27 -0.31
C ASP A 66 -13.51 -30.15 -0.14
N LEU A 67 -13.04 -29.32 0.81
CA LEU A 67 -11.63 -29.03 1.10
C LEU A 67 -10.89 -28.30 -0.03
N GLU A 68 -11.63 -27.58 -0.88
CA GLU A 68 -11.08 -26.79 -1.97
C GLU A 68 -10.95 -25.30 -1.58
N LEU A 69 -9.98 -24.62 -2.18
CA LEU A 69 -9.81 -23.17 -2.06
C LEU A 69 -10.50 -22.45 -3.23
N GLN A 70 -11.33 -21.47 -2.92
CA GLN A 70 -11.92 -20.58 -3.93
C GLN A 70 -11.53 -19.13 -3.64
N PRO A 71 -11.10 -18.35 -4.65
CA PRO A 71 -10.76 -16.94 -4.44
C PRO A 71 -12.00 -16.12 -4.06
N VAL A 72 -11.84 -15.22 -3.10
CA VAL A 72 -12.84 -14.20 -2.82
C VAL A 72 -12.80 -13.18 -3.95
N LEU A 73 -13.81 -13.21 -4.82
CA LEU A 73 -13.99 -12.19 -5.85
C LEU A 73 -14.51 -10.91 -5.17
N VAL A 74 -13.61 -9.97 -4.90
CA VAL A 74 -14.00 -8.63 -4.46
C VAL A 74 -14.58 -7.86 -5.66
N GLY A 75 -15.89 -7.99 -5.87
CA GLY A 75 -16.65 -7.11 -6.77
C GLY A 75 -16.65 -5.66 -6.26
N PRO A 76 -17.09 -4.68 -7.06
CA PRO A 76 -17.25 -3.31 -6.57
C PRO A 76 -18.17 -3.35 -5.35
N GLN A 77 -17.66 -2.90 -4.20
CA GLN A 77 -18.42 -2.83 -2.97
C GLN A 77 -19.69 -2.01 -3.23
N LEU A 78 -20.85 -2.67 -3.24
CA LEU A 78 -22.12 -2.00 -3.15
C LEU A 78 -22.12 -1.31 -1.79
N ARG A 79 -21.87 0.01 -1.78
CA ARG A 79 -22.06 0.83 -0.58
C ARG A 79 -23.55 0.77 -0.25
N VAL A 80 -23.89 -0.02 0.76
CA VAL A 80 -25.19 0.07 1.42
C VAL A 80 -25.02 1.12 2.52
N GLY A 81 -25.65 2.28 2.32
CA GLY A 81 -25.64 3.41 3.24
C GLY A 81 -25.82 4.73 2.51
#